data_AF-A0A534KRR3-F1
#
_entry.id   AF-A0A534KRR3-F1
#
_cell.length_a   1.000
_cell.length_b   1.000
_cell.length_c   1.000
_cell.angle_alpha   90.00
_cell.angle_beta   90.00
_cell.angle_gamma   90.00
#
_symmetry.space_group_name_H-M   'P 1'
#
loop_
_entity.id
_entity.type
_entity.pdbx_description
1 polymer ?
#
loop_
_entity_poly.entity_id
_entity_poly.type
_entity_poly.pdbx_seq_one_letter_code
_entity_poly.pdbx_strand_id
1 'polypeptide(L)' 'MVDFDLTDEQRLMQKTAHEFAEREMRPLALEYDRKGTVPWEIIRKAHAL' A
#
# COMPACT_ATOMS: atom_id res chain seq x y z
N MET A 1 -4.17 7.96 31.35
CA MET A 1 -5.03 7.59 30.21
C MET A 1 -4.13 7.58 28.99
N VAL A 2 -3.99 6.45 28.30
CA VAL A 2 -3.12 6.35 27.10
C VAL A 2 -3.89 6.94 25.93
N ASP A 3 -3.24 7.83 25.19
CA ASP A 3 -3.76 8.38 23.94
C ASP A 3 -3.50 7.39 22.80
N PHE A 4 -4.55 7.04 22.06
CA PHE A 4 -4.51 6.09 20.96
C PHE A 4 -4.62 6.77 19.59
N ASP A 5 -4.62 8.09 19.56
CA ASP A 5 -4.56 8.82 18.30
C ASP A 5 -3.23 8.59 17.60
N LEU A 6 -3.30 8.42 16.28
CA LEU A 6 -2.12 8.37 15.45
C LEU A 6 -1.40 9.72 15.49
N THR A 7 -0.08 9.67 15.60
CA THR A 7 0.77 10.84 15.37
C THR A 7 0.64 11.33 13.93
N ASP A 8 1.01 12.58 13.67
CA ASP A 8 0.98 13.13 12.30
C ASP A 8 1.85 12.32 11.33
N GLU A 9 3.00 11.82 11.79
CA GLU A 9 3.87 10.94 11.02
C GLU A 9 3.19 9.61 10.67
N GLN A 10 2.49 8.99 11.62
CA GLN A 10 1.76 7.76 11.39
C GLN A 10 0.57 7.97 10.44
N ARG A 11 -0.13 9.10 10.53
CA ARG A 11 -1.19 9.48 9.58
C ARG A 11 -0.64 9.68 8.18
N LEU A 12 0.53 10.33 8.06
CA LEU A 12 1.21 10.48 6.78
C LEU A 12 1.60 9.11 6.20
N MET A 13 2.17 8.21 7.02
CA MET A 13 2.51 6.85 6.59
C MET A 13 1.27 6.09 6.08
N GLN A 14 0.16 6.16 6.81
CA GLN A 14 -1.10 5.54 6.39
C GLN A 14 -1.61 6.12 5.06
N LYS A 15 -1.58 7.45 4.91
CA LYS A 15 -1.98 8.13 3.68
C LYS A 15 -1.12 7.70 2.50
N THR A 16 0.20 7.69 2.65
CA THR A 16 1.14 7.26 1.60
C THR A 16 0.88 5.81 1.17
N ALA A 17 0.71 4.90 2.13
CA ALA A 17 0.40 3.50 1.83
C ALA A 17 -0.95 3.35 1.12
N HIS A 18 -1.97 4.09 1.54
CA HIS A 18 -3.29 4.07 0.92
C HIS A 18 -3.24 4.55 -0.53
N GLU A 19 -2.64 5.72 -0.78
CA GLU A 19 -2.55 6.29 -2.14
C GLU A 19 -1.77 5.38 -3.10
N PHE A 20 -0.69 4.75 -2.63
CA PHE A 20 0.04 3.76 -3.44
C PHE A 20 -0.83 2.55 -3.76
N ALA A 21 -1.50 1.97 -2.76
CA ALA A 21 -2.36 0.80 -2.96
C ALA A 21 -3.50 1.10 -3.95
N GLU A 22 -4.11 2.28 -3.88
CA GLU A 22 -5.17 2.68 -4.79
C GLU A 22 -4.70 2.87 -6.23
N ARG A 23 -3.51 3.47 -6.43
CA ARG A 23 -2.98 3.77 -7.76
C ARG A 23 -2.32 2.57 -8.43
N GLU A 24 -1.57 1.78 -7.67
CA GLU A 24 -0.67 0.76 -8.21
C GLU A 24 -1.16 -0.67 -7.98
N MET A 25 -1.79 -0.96 -6.83
CA MET A 25 -2.24 -2.32 -6.50
C MET A 25 -3.66 -2.62 -6.98
N ARG A 26 -4.62 -1.75 -6.63
CA ARG A 26 -6.06 -1.95 -6.88
C ARG A 26 -6.40 -2.24 -8.35
N PRO A 27 -5.82 -1.55 -9.36
CA PRO A 27 -6.16 -1.80 -10.75
C PRO A 27 -5.77 -3.20 -11.25
N LEU A 28 -4.75 -3.81 -10.64
CA LEU A 28 -4.15 -5.07 -11.08
C LEU A 28 -4.49 -6.26 -10.17
N ALA A 29 -5.10 -6.01 -9.00
CA ALA A 29 -5.36 -7.02 -7.97
C ALA A 29 -6.05 -8.28 -8.53
N LEU A 30 -7.16 -8.11 -9.26
CA LEU A 30 -7.93 -9.23 -9.81
C LEU A 30 -7.14 -10.03 -10.85
N GLU A 31 -6.25 -9.39 -11.62
CA GLU A 31 -5.41 -10.07 -12.59
C GLU A 31 -4.40 -10.98 -11.88
N TYR A 32 -3.72 -10.45 -10.85
CA TYR A 32 -2.75 -11.22 -10.07
C TYR A 32 -3.41 -12.35 -9.27
N ASP A 33 -4.59 -12.12 -8.69
CA ASP A 33 -5.36 -13.17 -8.00
C ASP A 33 -5.72 -14.31 -8.95
N ARG A 34 -6.18 -14.00 -10.17
CA ARG A 34 -6.51 -15.01 -11.19
C ARG A 34 -5.29 -15.79 -11.66
N LYS A 35 -4.15 -15.10 -11.81
CA LYS A 35 -2.89 -15.72 -12.25
C LYS A 35 -2.22 -16.51 -11.14
N GLY A 36 -2.51 -16.23 -9.87
CA GLY A 36 -1.83 -16.82 -8.72
C GLY A 36 -0.33 -16.48 -8.68
N THR A 37 0.05 -15.29 -9.18
CA THR A 37 1.44 -14.86 -9.28
C THR A 37 1.76 -13.71 -8.34
N VAL A 38 3.03 -13.61 -7.95
CA VAL A 38 3.52 -12.51 -7.10
C VAL A 38 3.77 -11.26 -7.95
N PRO A 39 3.23 -10.08 -7.57
CA PRO A 39 3.41 -8.82 -8.31
C PRO A 39 4.75 -8.16 -7.96
N TRP A 40 5.88 -8.78 -8.35
CA TRP A 40 7.22 -8.30 -8.00
C TRP A 40 7.50 -6.85 -8.41
N GLU A 41 6.99 -6.40 -9.54
CA GLU A 41 7.16 -5.01 -9.98
C GLU A 41 6.47 -4.01 -9.04
N ILE A 42 5.27 -4.34 -8.56
CA ILE A 42 4.55 -3.50 -7.58
C ILE A 42 5.31 -3.46 -6.26
N ILE A 43 5.86 -4.60 -5.80
CA ILE A 43 6.67 -4.67 -4.57
C ILE A 43 7.92 -3.79 -4.70
N ARG A 44 8.61 -3.82 -5.84
CA ARG A 44 9.78 -2.96 -6.09
C ARG A 44 9.41 -1.47 -6.11
N LYS A 45 8.27 -1.11 -6.71
CA LYS A 45 7.77 0.27 -6.67
C LYS A 45 7.48 0.74 -5.25
N ALA A 46 6.85 -0.10 -4.43
CA ALA A 46 6.56 0.23 -3.03
C ALA A 46 7.83 0.45 -2.20
N HIS A 47 8.89 -0.33 -2.46
CA HIS A 47 10.17 -0.18 -1.79
C HIS A 47 10.92 1.11 -2.14
N ALA A 48 10.66 1.67 -3.34
CA ALA A 48 11.33 2.88 -3.82
C ALA A 48 10.63 4.19 -3.41
N LEU A 49 9.49 4.10 -2.72
CA LEU A 49 8.80 5.23 -2.08
C LEU A 49 9.47 5.60 -0.76
#